data_AF-A0A1G2LR78-F1
#
_entry.id   AF-A0A1G2LR78-F1
#
_cell.length_a   1.000
_cell.length_b   1.000
_cell.length_c   1.000
_cell.angle_alpha   90.00
_cell.angle_beta   90.00
_cell.angle_gamma   90.00
#
_symmetry.space_group_name_H-M   'P 1'
#
loop_
_entity.id
_entity.type
_entity.pdbx_description
1 polymer ?
#
loop_
_entity_poly.entity_id
_entity_poly.type
_entity_poly.pdbx_seq_one_letter_code
_entity_poly.pdbx_strand_id
1 'polypeptide(L)'
;MRGLSGYSKRGILGNFWQATSPADFWSKWNPGVHNGFVMFLKGWARLFGKKAIFLAVPFIFLVNGLFHDIIIVRIISGNDGFPFTMFFSLNLIVVLIERGIRKITRTKLLLPIPNIFKTLLTFVLLVILWKISMFIAN
;
A
#
# COMPACT_ATOMS: atom_id res chain seq x y z
N MET A 1 14.79 -18.91 9.36
CA MET A 1 14.08 -19.97 10.11
C MET A 1 12.98 -20.57 9.22
N ARG A 2 13.01 -21.89 8.98
CA ARG A 2 11.92 -22.59 8.27
C ARG A 2 10.72 -22.77 9.22
N GLY A 3 9.52 -22.72 8.67
CA GLY A 3 8.25 -22.94 9.37
C GLY A 3 8.06 -24.41 9.74
N LEU A 4 7.04 -24.69 10.57
CA LEU A 4 6.60 -26.06 10.87
C LEU A 4 6.23 -26.86 9.59
N SER A 5 5.96 -26.17 8.49
CA SER A 5 5.67 -26.72 7.16
C SER A 5 6.87 -26.75 6.21
N GLY A 6 8.09 -26.45 6.66
CA GLY A 6 9.30 -26.42 5.81
C GLY A 6 9.44 -25.18 4.91
N TYR A 7 8.36 -24.40 4.73
CA TYR A 7 8.39 -23.13 4.00
C TYR A 7 9.15 -22.04 4.78
N SER A 8 9.81 -21.12 4.08
CA SER A 8 10.50 -20.01 4.75
C SER A 8 9.49 -19.16 5.52
N LYS A 9 9.68 -18.97 6.85
CA LYS A 9 8.91 -18.01 7.65
C LYS A 9 9.28 -16.59 7.20
N ARG A 10 8.80 -16.11 6.05
CA ARG A 10 8.69 -14.67 5.84
C ARG A 10 7.52 -14.24 6.70
N GLY A 11 7.80 -13.52 7.79
CA GLY A 11 6.77 -13.02 8.69
C GLY A 11 5.73 -12.20 7.93
N ILE A 12 4.49 -12.23 8.40
CA ILE A 12 3.40 -11.38 7.90
C ILE A 12 3.77 -9.89 8.08
N LEU A 13 4.58 -9.59 9.10
CA LEU A 13 5.12 -8.26 9.35
C LEU A 13 6.56 -8.20 8.81
N GLY A 14 6.74 -7.52 7.68
CA GLY A 14 8.08 -7.11 7.22
C GLY A 14 8.59 -5.89 8.01
N ASN A 15 9.66 -5.25 7.56
CA ASN A 15 10.26 -4.09 8.24
C ASN A 15 9.50 -2.77 7.99
N PHE A 16 8.16 -2.80 8.01
CA PHE A 16 7.31 -1.64 7.67
C PHE A 16 7.51 -0.45 8.61
N TRP A 17 7.97 -0.67 9.85
CA TRP A 17 8.35 0.38 10.80
C TRP A 17 9.54 1.24 10.34
N GLN A 18 10.28 0.79 9.32
CA GLN A 18 11.36 1.53 8.68
C GLN A 18 10.92 2.19 7.36
N ALA A 19 9.61 2.32 7.13
CA ALA A 19 9.10 2.92 5.91
C ALA A 19 9.29 4.43 5.91
N THR A 20 9.93 4.95 4.88
CA THR A 20 10.22 6.40 4.73
C THR A 20 9.25 7.12 3.79
N SER A 21 8.25 6.39 3.28
CA SER A 21 7.13 6.94 2.50
C SER A 21 5.98 5.94 2.48
N PRO A 22 4.72 6.37 2.29
CA PRO A 22 3.59 5.50 1.99
C PRO A 22 3.87 4.39 0.96
N ALA A 23 4.52 4.70 -0.16
CA ALA A 23 4.86 3.67 -1.16
C ALA A 23 5.84 2.62 -0.62
N ASP A 24 6.82 3.06 0.19
CA ASP A 24 7.79 2.19 0.86
C ASP A 24 7.11 1.34 1.95
N PHE A 25 6.16 1.93 2.70
CA PHE A 25 5.34 1.23 3.67
C PHE A 25 4.60 0.05 3.03
N TRP A 26 3.87 0.27 1.95
CA TRP A 26 3.11 -0.79 1.26
C TRP A 26 4.00 -1.86 0.61
N SER A 27 5.28 -1.57 0.37
CA SER A 27 6.24 -2.58 -0.10
C SER A 27 6.76 -3.50 1.02
N LYS A 28 6.74 -3.02 2.27
CA LYS A 28 7.25 -3.70 3.46
C LYS A 28 6.13 -4.28 4.33
N TRP A 29 4.92 -3.73 4.22
CA TRP A 29 3.71 -4.19 4.88
C TRP A 29 3.21 -5.46 4.20
N ASN A 30 3.27 -6.59 4.91
CA ASN A 30 2.94 -7.91 4.38
C ASN A 30 3.74 -8.32 3.13
N PRO A 31 5.01 -8.75 3.30
CA PRO A 31 5.85 -9.21 2.20
C PRO A 31 5.23 -10.34 1.37
N GLY A 32 4.39 -11.19 1.98
CA GLY A 32 3.68 -12.26 1.28
C GLY A 32 2.74 -11.70 0.22
N VAL A 33 1.83 -10.81 0.64
CA VAL A 33 0.89 -10.12 -0.25
C VAL A 33 1.61 -9.25 -1.27
N HIS A 34 2.63 -8.49 -0.85
CA HIS A 34 3.43 -7.67 -1.76
C HIS A 34 4.09 -8.51 -2.87
N ASN A 35 4.71 -9.64 -2.53
CA ASN A 35 5.31 -10.52 -3.52
C ASN A 35 4.26 -11.12 -4.48
N GLY A 36 3.06 -11.44 -3.96
CA GLY A 36 1.90 -11.81 -4.77
C GLY A 36 1.55 -10.75 -5.81
N PHE A 37 1.45 -9.48 -5.39
CA PHE A 37 1.19 -8.36 -6.29
C PHE A 37 2.31 -8.14 -7.30
N VAL A 38 3.57 -8.29 -6.91
CA VAL A 38 4.71 -8.20 -7.86
C VAL A 38 4.62 -9.30 -8.92
N MET A 39 4.27 -10.53 -8.54
CA MET A 39 4.07 -11.62 -9.49
C MET A 39 2.89 -11.35 -10.43
N PHE A 40 1.76 -10.88 -9.90
CA PHE A 40 0.61 -10.46 -10.69
C PHE A 40 0.99 -9.35 -11.69
N LEU A 41 1.67 -8.30 -11.24
CA LEU A 41 2.11 -7.19 -12.11
C LEU A 41 3.08 -7.65 -13.20
N LYS A 42 3.98 -8.61 -12.91
CA LYS A 42 4.86 -9.21 -13.91
C LYS A 42 4.06 -9.99 -14.96
N GLY A 43 3.06 -10.76 -14.54
CA GLY A 43 2.14 -11.46 -15.46
C GLY A 43 1.34 -10.47 -16.31
N TRP A 44 0.74 -9.46 -15.67
CA TRP A 44 0.00 -8.40 -16.34
C TRP A 44 0.82 -7.66 -17.38
N ALA A 45 2.06 -7.30 -17.05
CA ALA A 45 2.97 -6.61 -17.97
C ALA A 45 3.38 -7.48 -19.17
N ARG A 46 3.42 -8.81 -19.01
CA ARG A 46 3.67 -9.74 -20.12
C ARG A 46 2.48 -9.83 -21.07
N LEU A 47 1.26 -9.81 -20.54
CA LEU A 47 0.03 -9.94 -21.33
C LEU A 47 -0.38 -8.63 -22.02
N PHE A 48 -0.31 -7.50 -21.30
CA PHE A 48 -0.85 -6.21 -21.74
C PHE A 48 0.23 -5.14 -21.96
N GLY A 49 1.50 -5.51 -21.84
CA GLY A 49 2.64 -4.61 -21.98
C GLY A 49 2.93 -3.76 -20.73
N LYS A 50 4.14 -3.19 -20.67
CA LYS A 50 4.62 -2.45 -19.49
C LYS A 50 3.81 -1.18 -19.18
N LYS A 51 3.21 -0.54 -20.19
CA LYS A 51 2.38 0.66 -20.01
C LYS A 51 1.08 0.35 -19.24
N ALA A 52 0.57 -0.88 -19.35
CA ALA A 52 -0.65 -1.30 -18.66
C ALA A 52 -0.49 -1.48 -17.14
N ILE A 53 0.76 -1.48 -16.62
CA ILE A 53 1.03 -1.49 -15.17
C ILE A 53 0.38 -0.27 -14.48
N PHE A 54 0.25 0.85 -15.19
CA PHE A 54 -0.41 2.04 -14.67
C PHE A 54 -1.87 1.78 -14.27
N LEU A 55 -2.58 0.91 -14.99
CA LEU A 55 -3.96 0.51 -14.68
C LEU A 55 -4.02 -0.59 -13.61
N ALA A 56 -3.03 -1.48 -13.59
CA ALA A 56 -2.97 -2.57 -12.63
C ALA A 56 -2.75 -2.10 -11.19
N VAL A 57 -2.02 -0.99 -10.98
CA VAL A 57 -1.78 -0.45 -9.63
C VAL A 57 -3.07 0.05 -8.97
N PRO A 58 -3.88 0.95 -9.58
CA PRO A 58 -5.21 1.30 -9.07
C PRO A 58 -6.09 0.08 -8.80
N PHE A 59 -6.10 -0.89 -9.72
CA PHE A 59 -6.87 -2.10 -9.57
C PHE A 59 -6.48 -2.89 -8.30
N ILE A 60 -5.18 -3.04 -8.02
CA ILE A 60 -4.70 -3.70 -6.80
C ILE A 60 -5.20 -2.97 -5.54
N PHE A 61 -5.11 -1.65 -5.49
CA PHE A 61 -5.58 -0.88 -4.32
C PHE A 61 -7.08 -1.03 -4.12
N LEU A 62 -7.88 -0.95 -5.19
CA LEU A 62 -9.33 -1.12 -5.15
C LEU A 62 -9.72 -2.51 -4.68
N VAL A 63 -9.20 -3.56 -5.32
CA VAL A 63 -9.50 -4.96 -4.98
C VAL A 63 -9.10 -5.27 -3.55
N ASN A 64 -7.94 -4.78 -3.10
CA ASN A 64 -7.50 -5.01 -1.73
C ASN A 64 -8.39 -4.29 -0.71
N GLY A 65 -8.84 -3.07 -1.00
CA GLY A 65 -9.80 -2.36 -0.16
C GLY A 65 -11.13 -3.08 -0.06
N LEU A 66 -11.70 -3.49 -1.21
CA LEU A 66 -12.95 -4.25 -1.26
C LEU A 66 -12.84 -5.58 -0.54
N PHE A 67 -11.71 -6.28 -0.67
CA PHE A 67 -11.45 -7.51 0.08
C PHE A 67 -11.57 -7.28 1.59
N HIS A 68 -11.01 -6.19 2.12
CA HIS A 68 -11.10 -5.89 3.56
C HIS A 68 -12.53 -5.49 3.95
N ASP A 69 -13.24 -4.69 3.16
CA ASP A 69 -14.62 -4.34 3.51
C ASP A 69 -15.55 -5.55 3.46
N ILE A 70 -15.45 -6.41 2.45
CA ILE A 70 -16.31 -7.59 2.33
C ILE A 70 -15.96 -8.61 3.41
N ILE A 71 -14.67 -8.94 3.59
CA ILE A 71 -14.25 -10.02 4.48
C ILE A 71 -14.19 -9.58 5.94
N ILE A 72 -13.78 -8.35 6.23
CA ILE A 72 -13.57 -7.87 7.60
C ILE A 72 -14.80 -7.08 8.05
N VAL A 73 -15.21 -6.07 7.30
CA VAL A 73 -16.26 -5.15 7.78
C VAL A 73 -17.63 -5.81 7.74
N ARG A 74 -18.03 -6.34 6.58
CA ARG A 74 -19.36 -6.93 6.42
C ARG A 74 -19.51 -8.28 7.13
N ILE A 75 -18.55 -9.19 6.96
CA ILE A 75 -18.67 -10.54 7.55
C ILE A 75 -18.39 -10.54 9.06
N ILE A 76 -17.44 -9.74 9.56
CA ILE A 76 -17.05 -9.79 11.00
C ILE A 76 -17.79 -8.74 11.82
N SER A 77 -17.93 -7.50 11.33
CA SER A 77 -18.55 -6.41 12.10
C SER A 77 -20.00 -6.10 11.78
N GLY A 78 -20.56 -6.64 10.68
CA GLY A 78 -21.94 -6.37 10.26
C GLY A 78 -22.20 -4.92 9.83
N ASN A 79 -21.16 -4.16 9.52
CA ASN A 79 -21.26 -2.78 9.05
C ASN A 79 -21.29 -2.77 7.50
N ASP A 80 -22.12 -1.90 6.92
CA ASP A 80 -22.30 -1.74 5.48
C ASP A 80 -21.42 -0.64 4.84
N GLY A 81 -20.63 0.07 5.64
CA GLY A 81 -19.67 1.05 5.16
C GLY A 81 -18.47 0.43 4.43
N PHE A 82 -17.72 1.28 3.72
CA PHE A 82 -16.51 0.90 2.96
C PHE A 82 -15.22 1.61 3.44
N PRO A 83 -14.91 1.58 4.76
CA PRO A 83 -13.78 2.33 5.30
C PRO A 83 -12.43 1.88 4.74
N PHE A 84 -12.24 0.59 4.44
CA PHE A 84 -10.97 0.11 3.88
C PHE A 84 -10.86 0.47 2.40
N THR A 85 -11.91 0.33 1.60
CA THR A 85 -11.89 0.77 0.20
C THR A 85 -11.55 2.26 0.11
N MET A 86 -12.12 3.08 0.99
CA MET A 86 -11.76 4.49 1.07
C MET A 86 -10.30 4.69 1.48
N PHE A 87 -9.83 3.99 2.52
CA PHE A 87 -8.45 4.05 2.99
C PHE A 87 -7.43 3.69 1.90
N PHE A 88 -7.65 2.59 1.18
CA PHE A 88 -6.79 2.16 0.08
C PHE A 88 -6.85 3.13 -1.11
N SER A 89 -8.03 3.69 -1.41
CA SER A 89 -8.18 4.68 -2.49
C SER A 89 -7.42 5.98 -2.19
N LEU A 90 -7.49 6.47 -0.96
CA LEU A 90 -6.70 7.64 -0.54
C LEU A 90 -5.20 7.36 -0.59
N ASN A 91 -4.77 6.17 -0.14
CA ASN A 91 -3.37 5.76 -0.24
C ASN A 91 -2.89 5.65 -1.69
N LEU A 92 -3.72 5.17 -2.61
CA LEU A 92 -3.42 5.14 -4.04
C LEU A 92 -3.10 6.54 -4.56
N ILE A 93 -3.94 7.54 -4.23
CA ILE A 93 -3.72 8.93 -4.62
C ILE A 93 -2.37 9.42 -4.12
N VAL A 94 -2.06 9.21 -2.84
CA VAL A 94 -0.77 9.59 -2.24
C VAL A 94 0.40 8.91 -2.95
N VAL A 95 0.32 7.60 -3.21
CA VAL A 95 1.38 6.84 -3.91
C VAL A 95 1.58 7.33 -5.34
N LEU A 96 0.50 7.68 -6.05
CA LEU A 96 0.57 8.24 -7.40
C LEU A 96 1.19 9.64 -7.40
N ILE A 97 0.80 10.49 -6.46
CA ILE A 97 1.39 11.82 -6.25
C ILE A 97 2.87 11.70 -5.95
N GLU A 98 3.28 10.82 -5.03
CA GLU A 98 4.69 10.60 -4.72
C GLU A 98 5.50 10.16 -5.95
N ARG A 99 4.95 9.26 -6.77
CA ARG A 99 5.61 8.82 -8.00
C ARG A 99 5.73 9.97 -9.00
N GLY A 100 4.69 10.80 -9.12
CA GLY A 100 4.68 12.00 -9.95
C GLY A 100 5.74 13.02 -9.48
N ILE A 101 5.73 13.36 -8.20
CA ILE A 101 6.69 14.28 -7.58
C ILE A 101 8.11 13.75 -7.78
N ARG A 102 8.41 12.48 -7.46
CA ARG A 102 9.76 11.91 -7.66
C ARG A 102 10.24 11.96 -9.10
N LYS A 103 9.33 11.84 -10.08
CA LYS A 103 9.67 11.99 -11.50
C LYS A 103 10.06 13.43 -11.85
N ILE A 104 9.45 14.42 -11.19
CA ILE A 104 9.70 15.86 -11.38
C ILE A 104 10.95 16.33 -10.58
N THR A 105 11.07 15.92 -9.31
CA THR A 105 12.12 16.36 -8.38
C THR A 105 13.45 15.63 -8.55
N ARG A 106 13.51 14.54 -9.34
CA ARG A 106 14.78 13.96 -9.80
C ARG A 106 15.73 14.98 -10.44
N THR A 107 15.20 16.12 -10.86
CA THR A 107 15.92 17.16 -11.60
C THR A 107 16.41 18.34 -10.76
N LYS A 108 15.94 18.57 -9.53
CA LYS A 108 16.32 19.75 -8.70
C LYS A 108 15.68 19.67 -7.30
N LEU A 109 16.47 19.92 -6.24
CA LEU A 109 16.07 20.26 -4.84
C LEU A 109 15.50 19.08 -3.99
N LEU A 110 15.79 18.86 -2.69
CA LEU A 110 16.17 19.71 -1.54
C LEU A 110 16.94 18.88 -0.49
N LEU A 111 17.59 19.59 0.44
CA LEU A 111 18.26 19.15 1.67
C LEU A 111 17.92 17.73 2.17
N PRO A 112 18.91 16.91 2.58
CA PRO A 112 18.68 15.55 3.06
C PRO A 112 17.89 15.57 4.37
N ILE A 113 16.57 15.41 4.28
CA ILE A 113 15.72 15.17 5.44
C ILE A 113 16.15 13.82 6.06
N PRO A 114 16.48 13.75 7.36
CA PRO A 114 16.85 12.50 8.00
C PRO A 114 15.73 11.46 7.92
N ASN A 115 16.10 10.19 7.77
CA ASN A 115 15.13 9.10 7.56
C ASN A 115 14.12 8.98 8.71
N ILE A 116 14.51 9.28 9.95
CA ILE A 116 13.60 9.24 11.11
C ILE A 116 12.40 10.17 10.94
N PHE A 117 12.60 11.39 10.42
CA PHE A 117 11.51 12.33 10.17
C PHE A 117 10.59 11.85 9.06
N LYS A 118 11.16 11.26 7.99
CA LYS A 118 10.37 10.67 6.89
C LYS A 118 9.52 9.51 7.39
N THR A 119 10.08 8.68 8.26
CA THR A 119 9.35 7.58 8.89
C THR A 119 8.20 8.09 9.75
N LEU A 120 8.46 9.04 10.66
CA LEU A 120 7.42 9.64 11.48
C LEU A 120 6.30 10.26 10.64
N LEU A 121 6.66 11.05 9.62
CA LEU A 121 5.69 11.67 8.72
C LEU A 121 4.86 10.63 7.96
N THR A 122 5.48 9.52 7.54
CA THR A 122 4.77 8.41 6.88
C THR A 122 3.71 7.82 7.79
N PHE A 123 4.05 7.54 9.06
CA PHE A 123 3.09 6.99 10.02
C PHE A 123 1.98 7.98 10.38
N VAL A 124 2.32 9.24 10.62
CA VAL A 124 1.32 10.30 10.87
C VAL A 124 0.35 10.40 9.70
N LEU A 125 0.86 10.40 8.46
CA LEU A 125 0.02 10.44 7.27
C LEU A 125 -0.90 9.21 7.18
N LEU A 126 -0.38 8.00 7.38
CA LEU A 126 -1.20 6.77 7.35
C LEU A 126 -2.31 6.81 8.41
N VAL A 127 -2.03 7.32 9.61
CA VAL A 127 -3.04 7.50 10.67
C VAL A 127 -4.10 8.54 10.27
N ILE A 128 -3.69 9.66 9.69
CA ILE A 128 -4.62 10.69 9.19
C ILE A 128 -5.52 10.10 8.10
N LEU A 129 -4.95 9.39 7.12
CA LEU A 129 -5.70 8.74 6.05
C LEU A 129 -6.72 7.74 6.60
N TRP A 130 -6.35 6.98 7.63
CA TRP A 130 -7.25 6.06 8.31
C TRP A 130 -8.39 6.80 9.03
N LYS A 131 -8.11 7.90 9.73
CA LYS A 131 -9.15 8.69 10.39
C LYS A 131 -10.12 9.31 9.39
N ILE A 132 -9.61 9.84 8.28
CA ILE A 132 -10.43 10.38 7.19
C ILE A 132 -11.29 9.29 6.57
N SER A 133 -10.74 8.11 6.28
CA SER A 133 -11.50 7.02 5.67
C SER A 133 -12.63 6.52 6.57
N MET A 134 -12.38 6.46 7.89
CA MET A 134 -13.42 6.14 8.87
C MET A 134 -14.49 7.23 8.96
N PHE A 135 -14.11 8.51 8.89
CA PHE A 135 -15.07 9.61 8.92
C PHE A 135 -15.98 9.63 7.68
N ILE A 136 -15.44 9.38 6.50
CA ILE A 136 -16.23 9.40 5.25
C ILE A 136 -17.13 8.15 5.10
N ALA A 137 -16.72 7.02 5.67
CA ALA A 137 -17.43 5.76 5.52
C ALA A 137 -18.55 5.51 6.55
N ASN A 138 -18.72 6.41 7.53
CA ASN A 138 -19.86 6.42 8.47
C ASN A 138 -20.87 7.49 8.03
#